data_AF-A0A9P7G7E6-F1
#
_entry.id   AF-A0A9P7G7E6-F1
#
_cell.length_a   1.000
_cell.length_b   1.000
_cell.length_c   1.000
_cell.angle_alpha   90.00
_cell.angle_beta   90.00
_cell.angle_gamma   90.00
#
_symmetry.space_group_name_H-M   'P 1'
#
loop_
_entity.id
_entity.type
_entity.pdbx_description
1 polymer ?
#
loop_
_entity_poly.entity_id
_entity_poly.type
_entity_poly.pdbx_seq_one_letter_code
_entity_poly.pdbx_strand_id
1 'polypeptide(L)'
;MRFYTAWSNISLHLFNCVFGLAEVLFTNIPPAPWLTLPFGLLILAGYLGVAYITNETQHFYSYSFLDPQKQGGLLAAYIAGIGVGFTVVFIAIRYIIVLRIWVVSRIHARRSEGRSVGSEAIDDWDEMETSKDPSGVAV
;
A
#
# COMPACT_ATOMS: atom_id res chain seq x y z
N MET A 1 -14.82 -32.60 -5.78
CA MET A 1 -13.81 -31.85 -6.58
C MET A 1 -13.97 -30.33 -6.51
N ARG A 2 -15.18 -29.75 -6.57
CA ARG A 2 -15.40 -28.28 -6.54
C ARG A 2 -14.98 -27.56 -5.24
N PHE A 3 -15.14 -28.21 -4.08
CA PHE A 3 -14.71 -27.63 -2.80
C PHE A 3 -13.19 -27.44 -2.71
N TYR A 4 -12.42 -28.40 -3.21
CA TYR A 4 -10.95 -28.34 -3.21
C TYR A 4 -10.43 -27.20 -4.10
N THR A 5 -10.97 -27.04 -5.31
CA THR A 5 -10.55 -25.96 -6.22
C THR A 5 -10.96 -24.58 -5.72
N ALA A 6 -12.16 -24.43 -5.17
CA ALA A 6 -12.60 -23.17 -4.58
C ALA A 6 -11.73 -22.79 -3.38
N TRP A 7 -11.48 -23.75 -2.48
CA TRP A 7 -10.62 -23.56 -1.31
C TRP A 7 -9.18 -23.19 -1.72
N SER A 8 -8.60 -23.92 -2.67
CA SER A 8 -7.24 -23.64 -3.17
C SER A 8 -7.09 -22.23 -3.74
N ASN A 9 -8.06 -21.78 -4.54
CA ASN A 9 -8.04 -20.43 -5.11
C ASN A 9 -8.19 -19.35 -4.02
N ILE A 10 -9.11 -19.57 -3.08
CA ILE A 10 -9.30 -18.64 -1.95
C ILE A 10 -8.03 -18.55 -1.13
N SER A 11 -7.42 -19.67 -0.74
CA SER A 11 -6.18 -19.65 0.04
C SER A 11 -5.05 -18.92 -0.69
N LEU A 12 -4.89 -19.16 -2.00
CA LEU A 12 -3.81 -18.56 -2.79
C LEU A 12 -3.95 -17.03 -2.89
N HIS A 13 -5.17 -16.54 -3.13
CA HIS A 13 -5.44 -15.10 -3.16
C HIS A 13 -5.44 -14.47 -1.76
N LEU A 14 -6.05 -15.14 -0.77
CA LEU A 14 -6.18 -14.65 0.59
C LEU A 14 -4.82 -14.48 1.27
N PHE A 15 -3.92 -15.46 1.15
CA PHE A 15 -2.58 -15.34 1.73
C PHE A 15 -1.83 -14.14 1.15
N ASN A 16 -1.86 -13.94 -0.17
CA ASN A 16 -1.24 -12.77 -0.81
C ASN A 16 -1.86 -11.46 -0.33
N CYS A 17 -3.18 -11.40 -0.15
CA CYS A 17 -3.85 -10.22 0.41
C CYS A 17 -3.43 -9.95 1.86
N VAL A 18 -3.35 -10.99 2.71
CA VAL A 18 -2.94 -10.87 4.11
C VAL A 18 -1.50 -10.38 4.20
N PHE A 19 -0.58 -10.99 3.43
CA PHE A 19 0.81 -10.55 3.40
C PHE A 19 0.96 -9.12 2.86
N GLY A 20 0.24 -8.78 1.79
CA GLY A 20 0.25 -7.42 1.24
C GLY A 20 -0.27 -6.38 2.24
N LEU A 21 -1.35 -6.70 2.97
CA LEU A 21 -1.86 -5.82 4.03
C LEU A 21 -0.88 -5.69 5.20
N ALA A 22 -0.26 -6.80 5.62
CA ALA A 22 0.75 -6.78 6.67
C ALA A 22 1.95 -5.92 6.25
N GLU A 23 2.39 -6.00 5.00
CA GLU A 23 3.46 -5.16 4.47
C GLU A 23 3.08 -3.68 4.52
N VAL A 24 1.90 -3.32 4.00
CA VAL A 24 1.40 -1.93 3.97
C VAL A 24 1.30 -1.33 5.37
N LEU A 25 0.92 -2.12 6.38
CA LEU A 25 0.72 -1.64 7.75
C LEU A 25 2.02 -1.62 8.58
N PHE A 26 2.83 -2.67 8.50
CA PHE A 26 3.94 -2.89 9.42
C PHE A 26 5.32 -2.53 8.86
N THR A 27 5.45 -2.29 7.56
CA THR A 27 6.75 -1.94 6.95
C THR A 27 6.81 -0.48 6.50
N ASN A 28 8.01 -0.01 6.13
CA ASN A 28 8.23 1.36 5.66
C ASN A 28 8.28 1.45 4.12
N ILE A 29 7.18 1.02 3.48
CA ILE A 29 7.06 1.06 2.02
C ILE A 29 6.67 2.48 1.56
N PRO A 30 7.38 3.06 0.58
CA PRO A 30 6.97 4.32 -0.03
C PRO A 30 5.72 4.13 -0.90
N PRO A 31 4.86 5.16 -1.06
CA PRO A 31 3.69 5.06 -1.91
C PRO A 31 4.11 4.76 -3.35
N ALA A 32 3.53 3.71 -3.93
CA ALA A 32 3.84 3.29 -5.29
C ALA A 32 3.72 4.47 -6.27
N PRO A 33 4.62 4.66 -7.25
CA PRO A 33 4.55 5.79 -8.18
C PRO A 33 3.34 5.66 -9.10
N TRP A 34 2.74 6.76 -9.56
CA TRP A 34 1.56 6.71 -10.44
C TRP A 34 1.80 5.90 -11.73
N LEU A 35 3.05 5.80 -12.15
CA LEU A 35 3.49 5.00 -13.29
C LEU A 35 3.24 3.49 -13.13
N THR A 36 3.17 2.98 -11.89
CA THR A 36 2.81 1.56 -11.67
C THR A 36 1.40 1.22 -12.14
N LEU A 37 0.47 2.18 -12.15
CA LEU A 37 -0.89 1.96 -12.63
C LEU A 37 -0.96 1.64 -14.14
N PRO A 38 -0.45 2.49 -15.06
CA PRO A 38 -0.48 2.18 -16.49
C PRO A 38 0.36 0.95 -16.84
N PHE A 39 1.51 0.71 -16.19
CA PHE A 39 2.27 -0.53 -16.38
C PHE A 39 1.50 -1.76 -15.91
N GLY A 40 0.82 -1.68 -14.76
CA GLY A 40 -0.03 -2.77 -14.26
C GLY A 40 -1.19 -3.08 -15.18
N LEU A 41 -1.87 -2.05 -15.70
CA LEU A 41 -2.92 -2.20 -16.72
C LEU A 41 -2.38 -2.79 -18.03
N LEU A 42 -1.18 -2.39 -18.46
CA LEU A 42 -0.54 -2.94 -19.65
C LEU A 42 -0.20 -4.44 -19.47
N ILE A 43 0.33 -4.83 -18.31
CA ILE A 43 0.59 -6.23 -17.98
C ILE A 43 -0.72 -7.02 -17.93
N LEU A 44 -1.79 -6.46 -17.34
CA LEU A 44 -3.10 -7.10 -17.30
C LEU A 44 -3.70 -7.29 -18.70
N ALA A 45 -3.56 -6.30 -19.57
CA ALA A 45 -3.96 -6.40 -20.97
C ALA A 45 -3.11 -7.42 -21.74
N GLY A 46 -1.80 -7.44 -21.49
CA GLY A 46 -0.88 -8.43 -22.05
C GLY A 46 -1.22 -9.85 -21.62
N TYR A 47 -1.58 -10.06 -20.34
CA TYR A 47 -2.06 -11.33 -19.82
C TYR A 47 -3.33 -11.80 -20.54
N LEU A 48 -4.26 -10.88 -20.82
CA LEU A 48 -5.44 -11.19 -21.62
C LEU A 48 -5.04 -11.67 -23.03
N GLY A 49 -4.10 -10.98 -23.68
CA GLY A 49 -3.56 -11.40 -24.97
C GLY A 49 -2.96 -12.81 -24.93
N VAL A 50 -2.16 -13.12 -23.91
CA VAL A 50 -1.60 -14.47 -23.70
C VAL A 50 -2.70 -15.50 -23.50
N ALA A 51 -3.76 -15.19 -22.74
CA ALA A 51 -4.88 -16.11 -22.53
C ALA A 51 -5.60 -16.48 -23.85
N TYR A 52 -5.72 -15.53 -24.79
CA TYR A 52 -6.25 -15.81 -26.12
C TYR A 52 -5.29 -16.67 -26.97
N ILE A 53 -3.98 -16.42 -26.90
CA ILE A 53 -2.99 -17.28 -27.58
C ILE A 53 -3.04 -18.71 -27.02
N THR A 54 -3.20 -18.87 -25.71
CA THR A 54 -3.38 -20.19 -25.07
C THR A 54 -4.66 -20.88 -25.53
N ASN A 55 -5.75 -20.14 -25.73
CA ASN A 55 -6.97 -20.72 -26.28
C ASN A 55 -6.76 -21.23 -27.72
N GLU A 56 -6.04 -20.49 -28.56
CA GLU A 56 -5.73 -20.94 -29.93
C GLU A 56 -4.82 -22.18 -29.95
N THR A 57 -3.89 -22.29 -29.00
CA THR A 57 -2.87 -23.37 -28.99
C THR A 57 -3.25 -24.59 -28.18
N GLN A 58 -4.06 -24.43 -27.11
CA GLN A 58 -4.42 -25.48 -26.17
C GLN A 58 -5.93 -25.70 -26.05
N HIS A 59 -6.74 -24.94 -26.80
CA HIS A 59 -8.19 -25.08 -26.89
C HIS A 59 -8.93 -24.94 -25.54
N PHE A 60 -8.36 -24.18 -24.60
CA PHE A 60 -9.04 -23.81 -23.36
C PHE A 60 -8.70 -22.38 -22.93
N TYR A 61 -9.66 -21.73 -22.24
CA TYR A 61 -9.46 -20.46 -21.55
C TYR A 61 -9.05 -20.69 -20.09
N SER A 62 -8.07 -19.91 -19.59
CA SER A 62 -7.64 -19.97 -18.18
C SER A 62 -8.77 -19.64 -17.21
N TYR A 63 -9.73 -18.81 -17.65
CA TYR A 63 -10.93 -18.49 -16.91
C TYR A 63 -12.17 -18.64 -17.78
N SER A 64 -13.21 -19.26 -17.24
CA SER A 64 -14.47 -19.50 -17.96
C SER A 64 -15.23 -18.22 -18.32
N PHE A 65 -14.91 -17.09 -17.69
CA PHE A 65 -15.50 -15.78 -18.02
C PHE A 65 -14.85 -15.11 -19.25
N LEU A 66 -13.72 -15.62 -19.73
CA LEU A 66 -13.03 -15.10 -20.92
C LEU A 66 -13.59 -15.63 -22.24
N ASP A 67 -14.46 -16.65 -22.16
CA ASP A 67 -15.08 -17.29 -23.31
C ASP A 67 -16.12 -16.36 -23.98
N PRO A 68 -15.84 -15.84 -25.19
CA PRO A 68 -16.75 -14.94 -25.90
C PRO A 68 -18.07 -15.62 -26.28
N GLN A 69 -18.05 -16.94 -26.49
CA GLN A 69 -19.24 -17.70 -26.87
C GLN A 69 -20.21 -17.87 -25.70
N LYS A 70 -19.70 -17.87 -24.46
CA LYS A 70 -20.53 -17.97 -23.24
C LYS A 70 -21.03 -16.63 -22.72
N GLN A 71 -20.25 -15.56 -22.84
CA GLN A 71 -20.55 -14.28 -22.21
C GLN A 71 -21.06 -13.20 -23.20
N GLY A 72 -20.74 -13.32 -24.49
CA GLY A 72 -21.11 -12.31 -25.49
C GLY A 72 -20.63 -10.90 -25.11
N GLY A 73 -21.51 -9.90 -25.20
CA GLY A 73 -21.20 -8.50 -24.88
C GLY A 73 -20.83 -8.21 -23.42
N LEU A 74 -21.14 -9.12 -22.49
CA LEU A 74 -20.76 -8.96 -21.07
C LEU A 74 -19.25 -9.14 -20.84
N LEU A 75 -18.54 -9.76 -21.78
CA LEU A 75 -17.09 -9.95 -21.69
C LEU A 75 -16.34 -8.62 -21.57
N ALA A 76 -16.73 -7.62 -22.38
CA ALA A 76 -16.14 -6.29 -22.33
C ALA A 76 -16.40 -5.62 -20.96
N ALA A 77 -17.57 -5.83 -20.37
CA ALA A 77 -17.90 -5.34 -19.03
C ALA A 77 -17.06 -6.01 -17.94
N TYR A 78 -16.78 -7.31 -18.04
CA TYR A 78 -15.88 -8.00 -17.11
C TYR A 78 -14.44 -7.47 -17.21
N ILE A 79 -13.91 -7.32 -18.42
CA ILE A 79 -12.55 -6.79 -18.64
C ILE A 79 -12.42 -5.37 -18.09
N ALA A 80 -13.38 -4.50 -18.44
CA ALA A 80 -13.42 -3.13 -17.93
C ALA A 80 -13.57 -3.12 -16.40
N GLY A 81 -14.44 -3.98 -15.85
CA GLY A 81 -14.66 -4.10 -14.40
C GLY A 81 -13.40 -4.49 -13.63
N ILE A 82 -12.59 -5.43 -14.15
CA ILE A 82 -11.31 -5.80 -13.53
C ILE A 82 -10.33 -4.63 -13.58
N GLY A 83 -10.26 -3.90 -14.70
CA GLY A 83 -9.41 -2.71 -14.81
C GLY A 83 -9.79 -1.60 -13.82
N VAL A 84 -11.10 -1.36 -13.66
CA VAL A 84 -11.62 -0.43 -12.65
C VAL A 84 -11.30 -0.92 -11.24
N GLY A 85 -11.53 -2.20 -10.95
CA GLY A 85 -11.23 -2.81 -9.65
C GLY A 85 -9.76 -2.66 -9.28
N PHE A 86 -8.85 -2.96 -10.22
CA PHE A 86 -7.41 -2.75 -10.04
C PHE A 86 -7.08 -1.28 -9.73
N THR A 87 -7.69 -0.34 -10.46
CA THR A 87 -7.50 1.10 -10.26
C THR A 87 -7.97 1.56 -8.88
N VAL A 88 -9.14 1.11 -8.44
CA VAL A 88 -9.71 1.45 -7.11
C VAL A 88 -8.81 0.93 -5.99
N VAL A 89 -8.36 -0.34 -6.08
CA VAL A 89 -7.47 -0.93 -5.07
C VAL A 89 -6.13 -0.19 -5.02
N PHE A 90 -5.55 0.15 -6.17
CA PHE A 90 -4.31 0.93 -6.25
C PHE A 90 -4.43 2.27 -5.52
N ILE A 91 -5.52 3.01 -5.80
CA ILE A 91 -5.81 4.29 -5.16
C ILE A 91 -5.94 4.10 -3.65
N ALA A 92 -6.75 3.13 -3.20
CA ALA A 92 -6.97 2.86 -1.79
C ALA A 92 -5.65 2.59 -1.03
N ILE A 93 -4.83 1.66 -1.53
CA ILE A 93 -3.55 1.30 -0.88
C ILE A 93 -2.59 2.50 -0.88
N ARG A 94 -2.49 3.24 -2.00
CA ARG A 94 -1.64 4.43 -2.07
C ARG A 94 -2.04 5.45 -0.99
N TYR A 95 -3.33 5.73 -0.85
CA TYR A 95 -3.80 6.70 0.15
C TYR A 95 -3.66 6.20 1.59
N ILE A 96 -3.81 4.90 1.85
CA ILE A 96 -3.50 4.31 3.15
C ILE A 96 -2.04 4.57 3.52
N ILE A 97 -1.10 4.35 2.59
CA ILE A 97 0.34 4.61 2.81
C ILE A 97 0.60 6.10 3.04
N VAL A 98 0.02 6.98 2.23
CA VAL A 98 0.16 8.43 2.37
C VAL A 98 -0.38 8.91 3.72
N LEU A 99 -1.54 8.40 4.15
CA LEU A 99 -2.13 8.71 5.45
C LEU A 99 -1.22 8.22 6.59
N ARG A 100 -0.70 6.99 6.51
CA ARG A 100 0.26 6.47 7.49
C ARG A 100 1.48 7.38 7.62
N ILE A 101 2.11 7.74 6.50
CA ILE A 101 3.28 8.64 6.50
C ILE A 101 2.92 9.98 7.13
N TRP A 102 1.78 10.56 6.74
CA TRP A 102 1.31 11.82 7.31
C TRP A 102 1.08 11.74 8.82
N VAL A 103 0.41 10.69 9.32
CA VAL A 103 0.19 10.48 10.76
C VAL A 103 1.51 10.35 11.51
N VAL A 104 2.43 9.54 10.99
CA VAL A 104 3.76 9.32 11.61
C VAL A 104 4.55 10.64 11.64
N SER A 105 4.62 11.38 10.54
CA SER A 105 5.28 12.68 10.49
C SER A 105 4.68 13.68 11.49
N ARG A 106 3.35 13.69 11.67
CA ARG A 106 2.67 14.54 12.67
C ARG A 106 3.02 14.16 14.10
N ILE A 107 3.12 12.87 14.40
CA ILE A 107 3.53 12.38 15.73
C ILE A 107 4.99 12.76 16.01
N HIS A 108 5.88 12.58 15.04
CA HIS A 108 7.28 12.97 15.18
C HIS A 108 7.45 14.48 15.38
N ALA A 109 6.72 15.31 14.62
CA ALA A 109 6.75 16.77 14.78
C ALA A 109 6.33 17.21 16.20
N ARG A 110 5.26 16.63 16.73
CA ARG A 110 4.81 16.90 18.12
C ARG A 110 5.85 16.48 19.16
N ARG A 111 6.55 15.35 18.93
CA ARG A 111 7.62 14.88 19.82
C ARG A 111 8.86 15.78 19.76
N SER A 112 9.24 16.27 18.58
CA SER A 112 10.38 17.19 18.46
C SER A 112 10.09 18.54 19.11
N GLU A 113 8.88 19.07 18.95
CA GLU A 113 8.45 20.31 19.59
C GLU A 113 8.47 20.20 21.12
N GLY A 114 7.90 19.13 21.68
CA GLY A 114 7.98 18.87 23.12
C GLY A 114 9.40 18.67 23.65
N ARG A 115 10.31 18.11 22.84
CA ARG A 115 11.73 17.96 23.21
C ARG A 115 12.50 19.29 23.14
N SER A 116 12.16 20.17 22.19
CA SER A 116 12.74 21.52 22.10
C SER A 116 12.36 22.35 23.32
N VAL A 117 11.06 22.39 23.64
CA VAL A 117 10.54 23.13 24.82
C VAL A 117 11.12 22.58 26.12
N GLY A 118 11.30 21.25 26.22
CA GLY A 118 11.96 20.64 27.38
C GLY A 118 13.44 21.04 27.51
N SER A 119 14.16 21.16 26.39
CA SER A 119 15.57 21.58 26.39
C SER A 119 15.69 23.05 26.80
N GLU A 120 14.89 23.94 26.20
CA GLU A 120 14.89 25.38 26.52
C GLU A 120 14.51 25.63 27.97
N ALA A 121 13.56 24.87 28.52
CA ALA A 121 13.20 24.98 29.93
C ALA A 121 14.38 24.58 30.84
N ILE A 122 15.10 23.50 30.54
CA ILE A 122 16.27 23.06 31.33
C ILE A 122 17.37 24.13 31.29
N ASP A 123 17.66 24.68 30.11
CA ASP A 123 18.67 25.73 29.95
C ASP A 123 18.33 26.99 30.79
N ASP A 124 17.05 27.39 30.82
CA ASP A 124 16.56 28.54 31.62
C ASP A 124 16.64 28.29 33.14
N TRP A 125 16.41 27.05 33.59
CA TRP A 125 16.61 26.66 35.00
C TRP A 125 18.09 26.69 35.39
N ASP A 126 18.98 26.17 34.55
CA ASP A 126 20.43 26.18 34.78
C ASP A 126 20.97 27.62 34.87
N GLU A 127 20.51 28.54 34.02
CA GLU A 127 20.86 29.97 34.10
C GLU A 127 20.36 30.63 35.41
N MET A 128 19.16 30.29 35.87
CA MET A 128 18.61 30.79 37.13
C MET A 128 19.33 30.24 38.36
N GLU A 129 19.82 29.00 38.34
CA GLU A 129 20.66 28.45 39.42
C GLU A 129 22.03 29.11 39.44
N THR A 130 22.64 29.34 38.26
CA THR A 130 23.95 29.99 38.14
C THR A 130 23.92 31.45 38.60
N SER A 131 22.81 32.17 38.41
CA SER A 131 22.65 33.57 38.85
C SER A 131 22.31 33.72 40.33
N LYS A 132 21.79 32.67 40.98
CA LYS A 132 21.39 32.68 42.41
C LYS A 132 22.50 32.29 43.37
N ASP A 133 23.65 31.82 42.89
CA ASP A 133 24.84 31.60 43.72
C ASP A 133 25.73 32.87 43.73
N PRO A 134 25.68 33.70 44.79
CA PRO A 134 26.52 34.88 44.91
C PRO A 134 27.88 34.53 45.56
N SER A 135 28.20 33.24 45.74
CA SER A 135 29.31 32.78 46.58
C SER A 135 30.23 31.74 45.92
N GLY A 136 31.10 32.23 45.04
CA GLY A 136 32.41 31.60 44.76
C GLY A 136 32.42 30.62 43.59
N VAL A 137 33.44 30.53 42.75
CA VAL A 137 34.83 30.98 42.84
C VAL A 137 35.30 31.16 41.39
N ALA A 138 35.86 32.33 41.08
CA ALA A 138 36.74 32.50 39.93
C ALA A 138 38.08 31.85 40.26
N VAL A 139 38.33 30.62 39.78
CA VAL A 139 39.66 30.03 39.59
C VAL A 139 39.65 29.26 38.29
#